data_AF-A0A820Y1U7-F1
#
_entry.id   AF-A0A820Y1U7-F1
#
_cell.length_a   1.000
_cell.length_b   1.000
_cell.length_c   1.000
_cell.angle_alpha   90.00
_cell.angle_beta   90.00
_cell.angle_gamma   90.00
#
_symmetry.space_group_name_H-M   'P 1'
#
loop_
_entity.id
_entity.type
_entity.pdbx_description
1 polymer ?
#
loop_
_entity_poly.entity_id
_entity_poly.type
_entity_poly.pdbx_seq_one_letter_code
_entity_poly.pdbx_strand_id
1 'polypeptide(L)'
;MAQAYDFALEKIGMDVYSYSIWNDYIIFLKSVEAVGSDAENKKMTAVRKVYQKGIMTPMTNVELLWKEYCTYEMGINQMLAKKIIDERSREFSNVKRVTKEFETLVRTIDRNMPCIPPTSPQAADEIKQITAWRKFISWERSNPLKTEDALLVIRRVVLAYEQCLLCLGYHADLWYEACAYLDQTSREYSEKGDAQLAKRFLDDAAILYERALQTYMRSNMLIHFAYTDFEEQRLNIDKARSIYNRLLDVNEANLKDPTLAYIQAMRFERRTDGIKSARAIFKRAREDTRTNHQIYVAAALMEYYCTKDNNIAFNIFNLGLKKYSQNLDYILAYIDYMTHLNEDHNARVLFERILSPNNPILKQLQPTIWNEFLKFESQVGDLQSIKKVEKRRLKIYSELNELEGRETLLLVDRYKFLNLLPCSIDELKLLGYKDLSHMNLSSTNTSLLSNGTIVNGTALLEQVVRDRRAILPRPDIKHMMPFRPTRNPLPGSHPTPGGVFPLPDTALYLVKVLPPSRNFEGPFVIIDELMERVARMTIPD
;
A
#
# COMPACT_ATOMS: atom_id res chain seq x y z
N MET A 1 -36.83 30.50 -12.46
CA MET A 1 -35.98 30.79 -11.28
C MET A 1 -36.11 29.72 -10.19
N ALA A 2 -37.31 29.34 -9.74
CA ALA A 2 -37.50 28.23 -8.78
C ALA A 2 -36.81 26.91 -9.20
N GLN A 3 -36.96 26.50 -10.46
CA GLN A 3 -36.29 25.31 -11.02
C GLN A 3 -34.75 25.38 -10.92
N ALA A 4 -34.16 26.58 -10.98
CA ALA A 4 -32.71 26.74 -10.86
C ALA A 4 -32.25 26.53 -9.41
N TYR A 5 -33.02 27.01 -8.43
CA TYR A 5 -32.77 26.71 -7.02
C TYR A 5 -32.95 25.22 -6.72
N ASP A 6 -33.99 24.58 -7.25
CA ASP A 6 -34.19 23.13 -7.08
C ASP A 6 -33.01 22.34 -7.65
N PHE A 7 -32.52 22.71 -8.84
CA PHE A 7 -31.33 22.10 -9.45
C PHE A 7 -30.05 22.34 -8.63
N ALA A 8 -29.83 23.56 -8.14
CA ALA A 8 -28.69 23.89 -7.30
C ALA A 8 -28.72 23.09 -5.99
N LEU A 9 -29.88 23.01 -5.33
CA LEU A 9 -30.03 22.26 -4.09
C LEU A 9 -29.87 20.75 -4.30
N GLU A 10 -30.26 20.22 -5.46
CA GLU A 10 -30.04 18.80 -5.78
C GLU A 10 -28.54 18.45 -5.90
N LYS A 11 -27.71 19.37 -6.42
CA LYS A 11 -26.28 19.12 -6.64
C LYS A 11 -25.39 19.54 -5.47
N ILE A 12 -25.59 20.74 -4.92
CA ILE A 12 -24.73 21.34 -3.89
C ILE A 12 -25.44 21.60 -2.56
N GLY A 13 -26.74 21.31 -2.45
CA GLY A 13 -27.52 21.57 -1.24
C GLY A 13 -27.14 20.70 -0.03
N MET A 14 -26.36 19.63 -0.23
CA MET A 14 -25.82 18.77 0.83
C MET A 14 -24.46 19.24 1.36
N ASP A 15 -23.87 20.28 0.77
CA ASP A 15 -22.62 20.84 1.26
C ASP A 15 -22.78 21.54 2.62
N VAL A 16 -21.72 21.53 3.42
CA VAL A 16 -21.63 22.20 4.73
C VAL A 16 -22.02 23.67 4.64
N TYR A 17 -21.53 24.38 3.63
CA TYR A 17 -21.70 25.83 3.50
C TYR A 17 -22.88 26.22 2.60
N SER A 18 -23.82 25.30 2.36
CA SER A 18 -24.99 25.50 1.48
C SER A 18 -26.09 26.41 2.07
N TYR A 19 -25.97 26.86 3.32
CA TYR A 19 -26.98 27.65 4.04
C TYR A 19 -27.51 28.85 3.25
N SER A 20 -26.63 29.60 2.59
CA SER A 20 -27.01 30.80 1.83
C SER A 20 -28.02 30.47 0.71
N ILE A 21 -27.80 29.37 -0.01
CA ILE A 21 -28.67 28.94 -1.11
C ILE A 21 -30.05 28.56 -0.60
N TRP A 22 -30.12 27.86 0.53
CA TRP A 22 -31.39 27.53 1.19
C TRP A 22 -32.13 28.80 1.61
N ASN A 23 -31.45 29.74 2.24
CA ASN A 23 -32.03 31.00 2.69
C ASN A 23 -32.55 31.84 1.52
N ASP A 24 -31.75 32.01 0.46
CA ASP A 24 -32.13 32.77 -0.72
C ASP A 24 -33.33 32.14 -1.43
N TYR A 25 -33.41 30.80 -1.50
CA TYR A 25 -34.56 30.12 -2.07
C TYR A 25 -35.84 30.36 -1.25
N ILE A 26 -35.73 30.34 0.08
CA ILE A 26 -36.86 30.62 0.97
C ILE A 26 -37.32 32.08 0.83
N ILE A 27 -36.38 33.03 0.79
CA ILE A 27 -36.69 34.46 0.58
C ILE A 27 -37.40 34.64 -0.77
N PHE A 28 -36.89 33.99 -1.83
CA PHE A 28 -37.51 34.01 -3.15
C PHE A 28 -38.93 33.44 -3.11
N LEU A 29 -39.16 32.27 -2.51
CA LEU A 29 -40.50 31.68 -2.41
C LEU A 29 -41.46 32.54 -1.58
N LYS A 30 -40.96 33.25 -0.56
CA LYS A 30 -41.75 34.21 0.23
C LYS A 30 -42.07 35.49 -0.54
N SER A 31 -41.24 35.93 -1.49
CA SER A 31 -41.48 37.15 -2.27
C SER A 31 -42.42 36.96 -3.46
N VAL A 32 -42.68 35.72 -3.90
CA VAL A 32 -43.65 35.44 -4.96
C VAL A 32 -45.05 35.93 -4.57
N GLU A 33 -45.63 36.84 -5.34
CA GLU A 33 -47.01 37.29 -5.17
C GLU A 33 -47.99 36.15 -5.46
N ALA A 34 -48.86 35.86 -4.51
CA ALA A 34 -49.89 34.83 -4.63
C ALA A 34 -51.24 35.51 -4.46
N VAL A 35 -52.07 35.53 -5.51
CA VAL A 35 -53.40 36.14 -5.49
C VAL A 35 -54.44 35.02 -5.39
N GLY A 36 -55.22 35.04 -4.32
CA GLY A 36 -56.26 34.05 -4.03
C GLY A 36 -55.81 32.93 -3.08
N SER A 37 -56.78 32.38 -2.35
CA SER A 37 -56.53 31.41 -1.25
C SER A 37 -55.77 30.16 -1.72
N ASP A 38 -56.08 29.63 -2.91
CA ASP A 38 -55.38 28.45 -3.46
C ASP A 38 -53.92 28.73 -3.80
N ALA A 39 -53.61 29.93 -4.31
CA ALA A 39 -52.26 30.32 -4.65
C ALA A 39 -51.42 30.54 -3.37
N GLU A 40 -52.00 31.15 -2.34
CA GLU A 40 -51.35 31.31 -1.03
C GLU A 40 -51.07 29.96 -0.36
N ASN A 41 -52.03 29.02 -0.40
CA ASN A 41 -51.82 27.67 0.12
C ASN A 41 -50.71 26.90 -0.62
N LYS A 42 -50.62 27.04 -1.95
CA LYS A 42 -49.52 26.46 -2.74
C LYS A 42 -48.17 27.06 -2.36
N LYS A 43 -48.10 28.38 -2.19
CA LYS A 43 -46.91 29.09 -1.73
C LYS A 43 -46.47 28.61 -0.34
N MET A 44 -47.40 28.52 0.61
CA MET A 44 -47.13 28.02 1.96
C MET A 44 -46.60 26.58 1.94
N THR A 45 -47.20 25.72 1.12
CA THR A 45 -46.76 24.33 0.96
C THR A 45 -45.36 24.24 0.36
N ALA A 46 -45.05 25.08 -0.64
CA ALA A 46 -43.72 25.14 -1.25
C ALA A 46 -42.65 25.61 -0.25
N VAL A 47 -42.90 26.70 0.48
CA VAL A 47 -41.99 27.23 1.50
C VAL A 47 -41.75 26.20 2.61
N ARG A 48 -42.84 25.57 3.12
CA ARG A 48 -42.75 24.51 4.13
C ARG A 48 -41.90 23.32 3.64
N LYS A 49 -42.10 22.89 2.39
CA LYS A 49 -41.32 21.80 1.79
C LYS A 49 -39.82 22.10 1.75
N VAL A 50 -39.43 23.33 1.43
CA VAL A 50 -38.02 23.74 1.40
C VAL A 50 -37.43 23.80 2.81
N TYR A 51 -38.14 24.40 3.77
CA TYR A 51 -37.72 24.40 5.17
C TYR A 51 -37.52 22.98 5.71
N GLN A 52 -38.51 22.09 5.49
CA GLN A 52 -38.45 20.71 5.95
C GLN A 52 -37.30 19.93 5.34
N LYS A 53 -36.94 20.17 4.06
CA LYS A 53 -35.74 19.57 3.46
C LYS A 53 -34.45 20.14 4.04
N GLY A 54 -34.39 21.46 4.24
CA GLY A 54 -33.21 22.14 4.77
C GLY A 54 -32.87 21.69 6.20
N ILE A 55 -33.85 21.64 7.10
CA ILE A 55 -33.62 21.23 8.50
C ILE A 55 -33.14 19.77 8.65
N MET A 56 -33.36 18.94 7.62
CA MET A 56 -32.92 17.55 7.57
C MET A 56 -31.50 17.39 7.03
N THR A 57 -30.94 18.46 6.47
CA THR A 57 -29.62 18.45 5.83
C THR A 57 -28.57 19.04 6.78
N PRO A 58 -27.51 18.31 7.15
CA PRO A 58 -26.43 18.84 7.96
C PRO A 58 -25.69 19.98 7.24
N MET A 59 -25.89 21.22 7.69
CA MET A 59 -25.25 22.43 7.15
C MET A 59 -24.87 23.39 8.29
N THR A 60 -23.92 24.29 8.03
CA THR A 60 -23.61 25.40 8.94
C THR A 60 -24.85 26.25 9.17
N ASN A 61 -25.03 26.77 10.39
CA ASN A 61 -26.19 27.59 10.76
C ASN A 61 -27.56 26.91 10.63
N VAL A 62 -27.65 25.58 10.61
CA VAL A 62 -28.94 24.86 10.61
C VAL A 62 -29.85 25.24 11.80
N GLU A 63 -29.26 25.68 12.92
CA GLU A 63 -30.00 26.19 14.09
C GLU A 63 -30.75 27.49 13.82
N LEU A 64 -30.20 28.37 12.97
CA LEU A 64 -30.87 29.59 12.55
C LEU A 64 -32.05 29.25 11.65
N LEU A 65 -31.85 28.34 10.70
CA LEU A 65 -32.90 27.86 9.81
C LEU A 65 -34.08 27.23 10.60
N TRP A 66 -33.78 26.46 11.65
CA TRP A 66 -34.80 25.88 12.53
C TRP A 66 -35.58 26.94 13.29
N LYS A 67 -34.92 27.97 13.82
CA LYS A 67 -35.59 29.09 14.50
C LYS A 67 -36.54 29.82 13.55
N GLU A 68 -36.10 30.11 12.34
CA GLU A 68 -36.93 30.74 11.31
C GLU A 68 -38.10 29.87 10.86
N TYR A 69 -37.91 28.55 10.80
CA TYR A 69 -39.01 27.62 10.52
C TYR A 69 -40.05 27.64 11.64
N CYS A 70 -39.62 27.64 12.91
CA CYS A 70 -40.53 27.71 14.05
C CYS A 70 -41.34 29.01 14.05
N THR A 71 -40.70 30.16 13.78
CA THR A 71 -41.40 31.45 13.69
C THR A 71 -42.35 31.50 12.48
N TYR A 72 -41.96 30.90 11.35
CA TYR A 72 -42.80 30.80 10.16
C TYR A 72 -44.07 29.97 10.40
N GLU A 73 -43.96 28.77 10.98
CA GLU A 73 -45.14 27.94 11.25
C GLU A 73 -46.06 28.57 12.31
N MET A 74 -45.48 29.16 13.36
CA MET A 74 -46.26 29.89 14.38
C MET A 74 -46.99 31.12 13.78
N GLY A 75 -46.38 31.79 12.79
CA GLY A 75 -46.98 32.92 12.07
C GLY A 75 -48.12 32.53 11.13
N ILE A 76 -48.17 31.28 10.68
CA ILE A 76 -49.28 30.76 9.86
C ILE A 76 -50.45 30.31 10.73
N ASN A 77 -50.19 29.37 11.65
CA ASN A 77 -51.24 28.76 12.47
C ASN A 77 -50.66 28.25 13.78
N GLN A 78 -50.83 29.03 14.85
CA GLN A 78 -50.27 28.75 16.17
C GLN A 78 -50.71 27.40 16.79
N MET A 79 -51.91 26.91 16.43
CA MET A 79 -52.44 25.65 16.96
C MET A 79 -51.82 24.43 16.28
N LEU A 80 -51.70 24.45 14.95
CA LEU A 80 -51.09 23.35 14.18
C LEU A 80 -49.56 23.37 14.23
N ALA A 81 -48.96 24.55 14.39
CA ALA A 81 -47.51 24.73 14.43
C ALA A 81 -46.83 23.87 15.48
N LYS A 82 -47.39 23.81 16.71
CA LYS A 82 -46.79 23.03 17.80
C LYS A 82 -46.64 21.54 17.43
N LYS A 83 -47.67 20.97 16.81
CA LYS A 83 -47.65 19.56 16.39
C LYS A 83 -46.63 19.33 15.26
N ILE A 84 -46.64 20.19 14.24
CA ILE A 84 -45.73 20.08 13.08
C ILE A 84 -44.26 20.24 13.49
N ILE A 85 -43.98 21.14 14.44
CA ILE A 85 -42.62 21.36 14.97
C ILE A 85 -42.17 20.16 15.81
N ASP A 86 -43.03 19.63 16.67
CA ASP A 86 -42.69 18.51 17.55
C ASP A 86 -42.39 17.22 16.75
N GLU A 87 -43.16 16.95 15.69
CA GLU A 87 -42.95 15.82 14.77
C GLU A 87 -41.53 15.81 14.15
N ARG A 88 -40.95 16.98 13.86
CA ARG A 88 -39.61 17.12 13.25
C ARG A 88 -38.49 17.41 14.25
N SER A 89 -38.82 17.72 15.49
CA SER A 89 -37.85 18.11 16.54
C SER A 89 -36.82 17.02 16.85
N ARG A 90 -37.26 15.75 16.87
CA ARG A 90 -36.37 14.60 17.11
C ARG A 90 -35.34 14.44 15.99
N GLU A 91 -35.78 14.54 14.74
CA GLU A 91 -34.92 14.43 13.57
C GLU A 91 -33.92 15.59 13.51
N PHE A 92 -34.39 16.82 13.74
CA PHE A 92 -33.55 18.01 13.82
C PHE A 92 -32.49 17.90 14.93
N SER A 93 -32.82 17.35 16.09
CA SER A 93 -31.86 17.12 17.18
C SER A 93 -30.72 16.17 16.75
N ASN A 94 -31.04 15.15 15.94
CA ASN A 94 -30.05 14.25 15.36
C ASN A 94 -29.16 14.98 14.34
N VAL A 95 -29.77 15.74 13.43
CA VAL A 95 -29.05 16.55 12.42
C VAL A 95 -28.12 17.55 13.09
N LYS A 96 -28.57 18.27 14.13
CA LYS A 96 -27.75 19.20 14.91
C LYS A 96 -26.51 18.53 15.52
N ARG A 97 -26.64 17.30 16.02
CA ARG A 97 -25.48 16.53 16.52
C ARG A 97 -24.50 16.23 15.37
N VAL A 98 -25.00 15.70 14.26
CA VAL A 98 -24.20 15.35 13.09
C VAL A 98 -23.53 16.58 12.47
N THR A 99 -24.21 17.73 12.40
CA THR A 99 -23.63 18.99 11.91
C THR A 99 -22.39 19.40 12.71
N LYS A 100 -22.39 19.26 14.04
CA LYS A 100 -21.21 19.59 14.86
C LYS A 100 -20.03 18.67 14.59
N GLU A 101 -20.28 17.37 14.41
CA GLU A 101 -19.25 16.41 14.01
C GLU A 101 -18.71 16.74 12.61
N PHE A 102 -19.62 17.04 11.67
CA PHE A 102 -19.30 17.40 10.29
C PHE A 102 -18.40 18.65 10.23
N GLU A 103 -18.75 19.72 10.95
CA GLU A 103 -17.95 20.93 11.04
C GLU A 103 -16.56 20.67 11.62
N THR A 104 -16.44 19.77 12.59
CA THR A 104 -15.14 19.44 13.22
C THR A 104 -14.21 18.76 12.22
N LEU A 105 -14.73 17.84 11.40
CA LEU A 105 -13.95 17.16 10.36
C LEU A 105 -13.57 18.13 9.24
N VAL A 106 -14.51 18.94 8.76
CA VAL A 106 -14.29 19.86 7.64
C VAL A 106 -13.31 20.97 7.99
N ARG A 107 -13.24 21.41 9.25
CA ARG A 107 -12.23 22.38 9.72
C ARG A 107 -10.79 21.91 9.56
N THR A 108 -10.56 20.59 9.52
CA THR A 108 -9.20 20.03 9.34
C THR A 108 -8.77 19.95 7.87
N ILE A 109 -9.72 20.15 6.96
CA ILE A 109 -9.56 19.98 5.53
C ILE A 109 -9.42 21.34 4.86
N ASP A 110 -8.38 21.50 4.04
CA ASP A 110 -8.27 22.67 3.16
C ASP A 110 -8.99 22.39 1.83
N ARG A 111 -10.09 23.10 1.61
CA ARG A 111 -10.95 22.96 0.44
C ARG A 111 -10.54 23.88 -0.72
N ASN A 112 -9.68 24.85 -0.47
CA ASN A 112 -9.23 25.83 -1.47
C ASN A 112 -7.82 25.51 -1.98
N MET A 113 -7.28 24.36 -1.59
CA MET A 113 -5.97 23.90 -2.04
C MET A 113 -5.99 23.68 -3.56
N PRO A 114 -5.02 24.24 -4.31
CA PRO A 114 -4.89 23.98 -5.72
C PRO A 114 -4.53 22.51 -5.95
N CYS A 115 -5.18 21.87 -6.91
CA CYS A 115 -4.87 20.51 -7.32
C CYS A 115 -3.48 20.49 -7.99
N ILE A 116 -2.49 19.92 -7.30
CA ILE A 116 -1.10 19.79 -7.78
C ILE A 116 -0.70 18.31 -7.84
N PRO A 117 0.17 17.92 -8.80
CA PRO A 117 0.73 16.58 -8.82
C PRO A 117 1.61 16.33 -7.59
N PRO A 118 1.61 15.10 -7.04
CA PRO A 118 2.38 14.79 -5.83
C PRO A 118 3.87 15.04 -6.06
N THR A 119 4.41 16.06 -5.39
CA THR A 119 5.82 16.47 -5.54
C THR A 119 6.55 16.32 -4.20
N SER A 120 7.79 15.81 -4.24
CA SER A 120 8.58 15.45 -3.05
C SER A 120 8.66 16.47 -1.90
N PRO A 121 8.65 17.80 -2.11
CA PRO A 121 8.72 18.78 -1.02
C PRO A 121 7.40 18.98 -0.25
N GLN A 122 6.24 18.73 -0.88
CA GLN A 122 4.90 19.02 -0.32
C GLN A 122 4.14 17.76 0.09
N ALA A 123 4.70 16.59 -0.20
CA ALA A 123 4.10 15.29 0.09
C ALA A 123 3.70 15.11 1.56
N ALA A 124 4.41 15.69 2.53
CA ALA A 124 4.09 15.53 3.95
C ALA A 124 2.76 16.20 4.33
N ASP A 125 2.48 17.40 3.82
CA ASP A 125 1.23 18.10 4.10
C ASP A 125 0.08 17.59 3.23
N GLU A 126 0.36 17.18 1.99
CA GLU A 126 -0.59 16.44 1.14
C GLU A 126 -1.03 15.13 1.80
N ILE A 127 -0.11 14.34 2.37
CA ILE A 127 -0.44 13.08 3.07
C ILE A 127 -1.35 13.36 4.28
N LYS A 128 -1.11 14.44 5.03
CA LYS A 128 -2.00 14.84 6.13
C LYS A 128 -3.40 15.18 5.61
N GLN A 129 -3.49 15.94 4.52
CA GLN A 129 -4.77 16.28 3.89
C GLN A 129 -5.50 15.05 3.34
N ILE A 130 -4.80 14.13 2.65
CA ILE A 130 -5.35 12.85 2.19
C ILE A 130 -5.89 12.03 3.38
N THR A 131 -5.15 11.99 4.50
CA THR A 131 -5.58 11.29 5.70
C THR A 131 -6.83 11.93 6.31
N ALA A 132 -6.93 13.26 6.33
CA ALA A 132 -8.11 13.99 6.77
C ALA A 132 -9.33 13.72 5.87
N TRP A 133 -9.14 13.76 4.55
CA TRP A 133 -10.18 13.42 3.57
C TRP A 133 -10.66 11.96 3.70
N ARG A 134 -9.73 11.00 3.81
CA ARG A 134 -10.09 9.58 4.03
C ARG A 134 -10.87 9.39 5.33
N LYS A 135 -10.50 10.09 6.41
CA LYS A 135 -11.24 10.08 7.67
C LYS A 135 -12.65 10.64 7.48
N PHE A 136 -12.80 11.74 6.74
CA PHE A 136 -14.10 12.32 6.43
C PHE A 136 -14.99 11.39 5.58
N ILE A 137 -14.43 10.78 4.54
CA ILE A 137 -15.14 9.82 3.69
C ILE A 137 -15.56 8.57 4.49
N SER A 138 -14.67 8.06 5.34
CA SER A 138 -14.98 6.93 6.24
C SER A 138 -16.10 7.29 7.22
N TRP A 139 -16.10 8.52 7.74
CA TRP A 139 -17.18 9.01 8.59
C TRP A 139 -18.52 9.08 7.82
N GLU A 140 -18.57 9.62 6.60
CA GLU A 140 -19.80 9.59 5.79
C GLU A 140 -20.27 8.16 5.49
N ARG A 141 -19.35 7.24 5.20
CA ARG A 141 -19.65 5.81 5.00
C ARG A 141 -20.24 5.14 6.24
N SER A 142 -19.90 5.62 7.45
CA SER A 142 -20.43 5.09 8.70
C SER A 142 -21.91 5.44 8.97
N ASN A 143 -22.54 6.20 8.06
CA ASN A 143 -23.91 6.70 8.17
C ASN A 143 -24.16 7.45 9.50
N PRO A 144 -23.56 8.64 9.70
CA PRO A 144 -23.70 9.41 10.94
C PRO A 144 -25.16 9.79 11.25
N LEU A 145 -25.97 9.99 10.22
CA LEU A 145 -27.39 10.31 10.32
C LEU A 145 -28.25 9.13 10.76
N LYS A 146 -27.73 7.89 10.68
CA LYS A 146 -28.46 6.64 10.95
C LYS A 146 -29.79 6.57 10.20
N THR A 147 -29.79 7.07 8.96
CA THR A 147 -30.98 7.08 8.10
C THR A 147 -31.17 5.71 7.44
N GLU A 148 -32.42 5.30 7.26
CA GLU A 148 -32.78 4.07 6.54
C GLU A 148 -32.65 4.21 5.01
N ASP A 149 -32.69 5.45 4.50
CA ASP A 149 -32.48 5.78 3.10
C ASP A 149 -31.01 5.61 2.70
N ALA A 150 -30.68 4.43 2.20
CA ALA A 150 -29.35 4.10 1.71
C ALA A 150 -28.94 4.92 0.47
N LEU A 151 -29.88 5.42 -0.34
CA LEU A 151 -29.55 6.25 -1.51
C LEU A 151 -29.03 7.62 -1.08
N LEU A 152 -29.57 8.17 0.01
CA LEU A 152 -29.07 9.42 0.58
C LEU A 152 -27.63 9.25 1.08
N VAL A 153 -27.32 8.16 1.77
CA VAL A 153 -25.96 7.86 2.25
C VAL A 153 -24.98 7.77 1.07
N ILE A 154 -25.35 7.03 0.01
CA ILE A 154 -24.50 6.90 -1.18
C ILE A 154 -24.25 8.26 -1.82
N ARG A 155 -25.29 9.09 -2.01
CA ARG A 155 -25.13 10.43 -2.58
C ARG A 155 -24.21 11.31 -1.75
N ARG A 156 -24.27 11.23 -0.41
CA ARG A 156 -23.37 11.96 0.48
C ARG A 156 -21.92 11.49 0.36
N VAL A 157 -21.69 10.19 0.32
CA VAL A 157 -20.35 9.62 0.13
C VAL A 157 -19.78 9.99 -1.24
N VAL A 158 -20.58 9.92 -2.30
CA VAL A 158 -20.17 10.35 -3.65
C VAL A 158 -19.83 11.84 -3.65
N LEU A 159 -20.64 12.70 -3.03
CA LEU A 159 -20.33 14.13 -2.91
C LEU A 159 -19.01 14.36 -2.14
N ALA A 160 -18.76 13.61 -1.07
CA ALA A 160 -17.50 13.70 -0.34
C ALA A 160 -16.29 13.32 -1.22
N TYR A 161 -16.43 12.30 -2.07
CA TYR A 161 -15.42 11.99 -3.09
C TYR A 161 -15.27 13.11 -4.12
N GLU A 162 -16.35 13.65 -4.66
CA GLU A 162 -16.27 14.74 -5.64
C GLU A 162 -15.56 15.98 -5.07
N GLN A 163 -15.85 16.33 -3.82
CA GLN A 163 -15.17 17.43 -3.12
C GLN A 163 -13.69 17.15 -2.90
N CYS A 164 -13.34 15.91 -2.53
CA CYS A 164 -11.96 15.49 -2.38
C CYS A 164 -11.18 15.59 -3.70
N LEU A 165 -11.79 15.16 -4.82
CA LEU A 165 -11.19 15.16 -6.14
C LEU A 165 -10.96 16.56 -6.72
N LEU A 166 -11.65 17.59 -6.23
CA LEU A 166 -11.37 18.98 -6.61
C LEU A 166 -10.00 19.45 -6.08
N CYS A 167 -9.63 19.00 -4.88
CA CYS A 167 -8.38 19.38 -4.22
C CYS A 167 -7.24 18.41 -4.58
N LEU A 168 -7.55 17.12 -4.72
CA LEU A 168 -6.60 16.00 -4.84
C LEU A 168 -6.79 15.20 -6.13
N GLY A 169 -7.14 15.87 -7.23
CA GLY A 169 -7.44 15.25 -8.53
C GLY A 169 -6.26 14.51 -9.20
N TYR A 170 -5.00 14.79 -8.84
CA TYR A 170 -3.82 14.08 -9.36
C TYR A 170 -3.48 12.79 -8.60
N HIS A 171 -4.31 12.36 -7.66
CA HIS A 171 -4.13 11.13 -6.89
C HIS A 171 -4.98 9.99 -7.45
N ALA A 172 -4.34 8.97 -8.03
CA ALA A 172 -5.03 7.87 -8.71
C ALA A 172 -5.74 6.92 -7.75
N ASP A 173 -5.22 6.77 -6.54
CA ASP A 173 -5.84 5.98 -5.48
C ASP A 173 -7.23 6.53 -5.13
N LEU A 174 -7.42 7.84 -5.03
CA LEU A 174 -8.72 8.46 -4.71
C LEU A 174 -9.76 8.24 -5.81
N TRP A 175 -9.37 8.38 -7.08
CA TRP A 175 -10.25 8.06 -8.20
C TRP A 175 -10.66 6.59 -8.21
N TYR A 176 -9.70 5.69 -7.98
CA TYR A 176 -9.97 4.26 -7.91
C TYR A 176 -10.88 3.90 -6.72
N GLU A 177 -10.63 4.46 -5.53
CA GLU A 177 -11.46 4.26 -4.34
C GLU A 177 -12.91 4.72 -4.55
N ALA A 178 -13.11 5.86 -5.22
CA ALA A 178 -14.44 6.39 -5.54
C ALA A 178 -15.19 5.48 -6.54
N CYS A 179 -14.52 4.99 -7.57
CA CYS A 179 -15.11 4.08 -8.54
C CYS A 179 -15.40 2.71 -7.91
N ALA A 180 -14.48 2.18 -7.10
CA ALA A 180 -14.63 0.92 -6.38
C ALA A 180 -15.80 0.98 -5.37
N TYR A 181 -16.05 2.15 -4.76
CA TYR A 181 -17.23 2.35 -3.93
C TYR A 181 -18.53 2.20 -4.74
N LEU A 182 -18.62 2.82 -5.92
CA LEU A 182 -19.79 2.73 -6.79
C LEU A 182 -20.00 1.31 -7.36
N ASP A 183 -18.93 0.58 -7.66
CA ASP A 183 -19.01 -0.83 -8.04
C ASP A 183 -19.50 -1.70 -6.87
N GLN A 184 -18.96 -1.49 -5.66
CA GLN A 184 -19.42 -2.20 -4.47
C GLN A 184 -20.91 -1.92 -4.20
N THR A 185 -21.35 -0.66 -4.25
CA THR A 185 -22.77 -0.34 -4.05
C THR A 185 -23.64 -0.93 -5.14
N SER A 186 -23.17 -0.97 -6.39
CA SER A 186 -23.90 -1.65 -7.48
C SER A 186 -24.13 -3.13 -7.17
N ARG A 187 -23.10 -3.84 -6.70
CA ARG A 187 -23.19 -5.27 -6.34
C ARG A 187 -24.19 -5.49 -5.19
N GLU A 188 -24.12 -4.68 -4.14
CA GLU A 188 -25.04 -4.74 -3.01
C GLU A 188 -26.51 -4.53 -3.42
N TYR A 189 -26.79 -3.64 -4.37
CA TYR A 189 -28.16 -3.42 -4.88
C TYR A 189 -28.60 -4.49 -5.88
N SER A 190 -27.66 -5.06 -6.64
CA SER A 190 -27.94 -6.22 -7.49
C SER A 190 -28.37 -7.42 -6.64
N GLU A 191 -27.73 -7.66 -5.50
CA GLU A 191 -28.11 -8.73 -4.55
C GLU A 191 -29.47 -8.49 -3.90
N LYS A 192 -29.81 -7.23 -3.62
CA LYS A 192 -31.14 -6.84 -3.09
C LYS A 192 -32.27 -6.92 -4.13
N GLY A 193 -31.95 -7.20 -5.40
CA GLY A 193 -32.92 -7.38 -6.48
C GLY A 193 -33.24 -6.12 -7.30
N ASP A 194 -32.55 -5.01 -7.05
CA ASP A 194 -32.85 -3.70 -7.67
C ASP A 194 -31.93 -3.41 -8.87
N ALA A 195 -32.09 -4.21 -9.93
CA ALA A 195 -31.16 -4.26 -11.07
C ALA A 195 -31.03 -2.93 -11.85
N GLN A 196 -32.10 -2.12 -11.91
CA GLN A 196 -32.05 -0.83 -12.61
C GLN A 196 -31.13 0.17 -11.92
N LEU A 197 -31.18 0.20 -10.59
CA LEU A 197 -30.38 1.13 -9.79
C LEU A 197 -28.92 0.67 -9.72
N ALA A 198 -28.69 -0.64 -9.63
CA ALA A 198 -27.35 -1.24 -9.77
C ALA A 198 -26.70 -0.84 -11.11
N LYS A 199 -27.44 -0.91 -12.22
CA LYS A 199 -26.94 -0.48 -13.54
C LYS A 199 -26.58 1.00 -13.58
N ARG A 200 -27.40 1.88 -12.98
CA ARG A 200 -27.09 3.32 -12.90
C ARG A 200 -25.78 3.59 -12.17
N PHE A 201 -25.51 2.90 -11.06
CA PHE A 201 -24.23 3.06 -10.36
C PHE A 201 -23.03 2.56 -11.17
N LEU A 202 -23.18 1.52 -12.00
CA LEU A 202 -22.12 1.10 -12.93
C LEU A 202 -21.88 2.13 -14.03
N ASP A 203 -22.95 2.74 -14.55
CA ASP A 203 -22.85 3.82 -15.54
C ASP A 203 -22.18 5.07 -14.92
N ASP A 204 -22.54 5.42 -13.69
CA ASP A 204 -21.92 6.53 -12.94
C ASP A 204 -20.43 6.25 -12.67
N ALA A 205 -20.06 5.02 -12.33
CA ALA A 205 -18.65 4.62 -12.17
C ALA A 205 -17.87 4.73 -13.49
N ALA A 206 -18.46 4.33 -14.62
CA ALA A 206 -17.84 4.50 -15.93
C ALA A 206 -17.63 5.98 -16.29
N ILE A 207 -18.62 6.82 -15.99
CA ILE A 207 -18.52 8.28 -16.19
C ILE A 207 -17.40 8.86 -15.32
N LEU A 208 -17.26 8.37 -14.08
CA LEU A 208 -16.22 8.82 -13.17
C LEU A 208 -14.80 8.46 -13.68
N TYR A 209 -14.61 7.24 -14.20
CA TYR A 209 -13.37 6.85 -14.86
C TYR A 209 -13.08 7.69 -16.11
N GLU A 210 -14.07 7.90 -17.00
CA GLU A 210 -13.88 8.76 -18.18
C GLU A 210 -13.52 10.20 -17.80
N ARG A 211 -14.17 10.74 -16.76
CA ARG A 211 -13.84 12.06 -16.22
C ARG A 211 -12.40 12.11 -15.75
N ALA A 212 -11.92 11.09 -15.03
CA ALA A 212 -10.53 11.02 -14.57
C ALA A 212 -9.55 11.06 -15.74
N LEU A 213 -9.81 10.26 -16.78
CA LEU A 213 -8.95 10.16 -17.96
C LEU A 213 -8.91 11.44 -18.80
N GLN A 214 -10.03 12.15 -18.94
CA GLN A 214 -10.10 13.38 -19.74
C GLN A 214 -9.49 14.60 -19.04
N THR A 215 -9.60 14.68 -17.71
CA THR A 215 -9.25 15.87 -16.93
C THR A 215 -7.80 15.84 -16.45
N TYR A 216 -7.50 15.01 -15.44
CA TYR A 216 -6.21 15.03 -14.72
C TYR A 216 -5.27 13.88 -15.12
N MET A 217 -5.81 12.70 -15.46
CA MET A 217 -5.07 11.43 -15.50
C MET A 217 -4.82 10.86 -16.90
N ARG A 218 -4.64 11.74 -17.90
CA ARG A 218 -4.45 11.33 -19.31
C ARG A 218 -3.29 10.36 -19.53
N SER A 219 -2.22 10.48 -18.76
CA SER A 219 -1.02 9.63 -18.88
C SER A 219 -0.94 8.53 -17.81
N ASN A 220 -1.88 8.45 -16.87
CA ASN A 220 -1.77 7.54 -15.74
C ASN A 220 -2.21 6.13 -16.15
N MET A 221 -1.25 5.20 -16.24
CA MET A 221 -1.49 3.81 -16.62
C MET A 221 -2.42 3.07 -15.65
N LEU A 222 -2.37 3.36 -14.35
CA LEU A 222 -3.13 2.62 -13.34
C LEU A 222 -4.64 2.79 -13.53
N ILE A 223 -5.10 4.03 -13.75
CA ILE A 223 -6.52 4.31 -13.97
C ILE A 223 -7.01 3.70 -15.27
N HIS A 224 -6.18 3.73 -16.33
CA HIS A 224 -6.53 3.06 -17.58
C HIS A 224 -6.71 1.55 -17.38
N PHE A 225 -5.79 0.89 -16.66
CA PHE A 225 -5.91 -0.55 -16.39
C PHE A 225 -7.11 -0.89 -15.51
N ALA A 226 -7.36 -0.11 -14.46
CA ALA A 226 -8.54 -0.30 -13.63
C ALA A 226 -9.83 -0.09 -14.42
N TYR A 227 -9.85 0.88 -15.33
CA TYR A 227 -11.01 1.15 -16.15
C TYR A 227 -11.25 0.09 -17.23
N THR A 228 -10.19 -0.44 -17.83
CA THR A 228 -10.31 -1.57 -18.78
C THR A 228 -10.82 -2.82 -18.08
N ASP A 229 -10.31 -3.13 -16.89
CA ASP A 229 -10.77 -4.28 -16.10
C ASP A 229 -12.24 -4.10 -15.70
N PHE A 230 -12.67 -2.88 -15.38
CA PHE A 230 -14.06 -2.55 -15.07
C PHE A 230 -14.98 -2.74 -16.28
N GLU A 231 -14.61 -2.26 -17.48
CA GLU A 231 -15.41 -2.47 -18.69
C GLU A 231 -15.37 -3.95 -19.18
N GLU A 232 -14.27 -4.67 -18.93
CA GLU A 232 -14.18 -6.12 -19.16
C GLU A 232 -15.16 -6.88 -18.26
N GLN A 233 -15.27 -6.52 -16.98
CA GLN A 233 -16.27 -7.10 -16.05
C GLN A 233 -17.71 -6.85 -16.51
N ARG A 234 -17.96 -5.73 -17.20
CA ARG A 234 -19.26 -5.39 -17.79
C ARG A 234 -19.51 -6.06 -19.15
N LEU A 235 -18.56 -6.87 -19.64
CA LEU A 235 -18.57 -7.51 -20.96
C LEU A 235 -18.51 -6.52 -22.14
N ASN A 236 -18.06 -5.28 -21.92
CA ASN A 236 -17.89 -4.25 -22.94
C ASN A 236 -16.47 -4.29 -23.54
N ILE A 237 -16.13 -5.39 -24.22
CA ILE A 237 -14.77 -5.66 -24.72
C ILE A 237 -14.30 -4.59 -25.72
N ASP A 238 -15.17 -4.11 -26.61
CA ASP A 238 -14.82 -3.09 -27.60
C ASP A 238 -14.43 -1.76 -26.95
N LYS A 239 -15.12 -1.39 -25.87
CA LYS A 239 -14.80 -0.19 -25.11
C LYS A 239 -13.48 -0.35 -24.36
N ALA A 240 -13.24 -1.50 -23.72
CA ALA A 240 -11.95 -1.82 -23.10
C ALA A 240 -10.79 -1.73 -24.11
N ARG A 241 -10.97 -2.25 -25.33
CA ARG A 241 -10.00 -2.13 -26.42
C ARG A 241 -9.77 -0.67 -26.84
N SER A 242 -10.82 0.14 -26.92
CA SER A 242 -10.69 1.56 -27.25
C SER A 242 -9.87 2.33 -26.21
N ILE A 243 -10.02 1.99 -24.92
CA ILE A 243 -9.29 2.61 -23.82
C ILE A 243 -7.80 2.24 -23.89
N TYR A 244 -7.47 0.99 -24.20
CA TYR A 244 -6.06 0.59 -24.42
C TYR A 244 -5.46 1.28 -25.65
N ASN A 245 -6.20 1.39 -26.76
CA ASN A 245 -5.69 2.08 -27.94
C ASN A 245 -5.42 3.57 -27.65
N ARG A 246 -6.35 4.26 -26.96
CA ARG A 246 -6.15 5.63 -26.47
C ARG A 246 -4.90 5.78 -25.60
N LEU A 247 -4.62 4.82 -24.72
CA LEU A 247 -3.41 4.84 -23.88
C LEU A 247 -2.12 4.67 -24.71
N LEU A 248 -2.17 3.89 -25.79
CA LEU A 248 -1.03 3.61 -26.66
C LEU A 248 -0.76 4.74 -27.66
N ASP A 249 -1.80 5.51 -28.02
CA ASP A 249 -1.71 6.62 -28.95
C ASP A 249 -0.79 7.73 -28.43
N VAL A 250 0.24 8.04 -29.23
CA VAL A 250 1.32 8.98 -28.90
C VAL A 250 0.77 10.37 -28.57
N ASN A 251 -0.30 10.78 -29.26
CA ASN A 251 -0.87 12.13 -29.17
C ASN A 251 -1.77 12.34 -27.95
N GLU A 252 -2.37 11.26 -27.41
CA GLU A 252 -3.38 11.38 -26.33
C GLU A 252 -2.76 11.23 -24.94
N ALA A 253 -1.85 10.27 -24.76
CA ALA A 253 -1.31 9.94 -23.44
C ALA A 253 0.08 10.54 -23.14
N ASN A 254 0.84 11.00 -24.15
CA ASN A 254 2.22 11.49 -24.00
C ASN A 254 3.10 10.59 -23.09
N LEU A 255 2.91 9.28 -23.19
CA LEU A 255 3.54 8.32 -22.31
C LEU A 255 5.02 8.14 -22.70
N LYS A 256 5.93 8.35 -21.74
CA LYS A 256 7.38 8.20 -21.95
C LYS A 256 7.78 6.74 -22.21
N ASP A 257 7.12 5.80 -21.52
CA ASP A 257 7.34 4.35 -21.69
C ASP A 257 5.99 3.61 -21.79
N PRO A 258 5.57 3.17 -22.99
CA PRO A 258 4.35 2.41 -23.21
C PRO A 258 4.51 0.89 -22.98
N THR A 259 5.68 0.42 -22.55
CA THR A 259 5.97 -1.03 -22.46
C THR A 259 4.98 -1.76 -21.57
N LEU A 260 4.68 -1.21 -20.39
CA LEU A 260 3.71 -1.81 -19.48
C LEU A 260 2.29 -1.80 -20.08
N ALA A 261 1.91 -0.73 -20.77
CA ALA A 261 0.61 -0.63 -21.45
C ALA A 261 0.47 -1.72 -22.53
N TYR A 262 1.50 -1.94 -23.36
CA TYR A 262 1.51 -3.03 -24.34
C TYR A 262 1.45 -4.42 -23.68
N ILE A 263 2.16 -4.63 -22.56
CA ILE A 263 2.12 -5.91 -21.83
C ILE A 263 0.70 -6.19 -21.33
N GLN A 264 0.02 -5.20 -20.74
CA GLN A 264 -1.35 -5.38 -20.26
C GLN A 264 -2.34 -5.54 -21.42
N ALA A 265 -2.23 -4.74 -22.47
CA ALA A 265 -3.05 -4.89 -23.68
C ALA A 265 -2.88 -6.28 -24.31
N MET A 266 -1.66 -6.82 -24.36
CA MET A 266 -1.39 -8.17 -24.86
C MET A 266 -2.02 -9.25 -23.97
N ARG A 267 -1.99 -9.07 -22.64
CA ARG A 267 -2.64 -10.00 -21.69
C ARG A 267 -4.16 -9.94 -21.81
N PHE A 268 -4.73 -8.75 -21.98
CA PHE A 268 -6.15 -8.51 -22.23
C PHE A 268 -6.61 -9.19 -23.52
N GLU A 269 -5.99 -8.88 -24.67
CA GLU A 269 -6.36 -9.47 -25.97
C GLU A 269 -6.21 -10.99 -26.00
N ARG A 270 -5.24 -11.55 -25.27
CA ARG A 270 -5.15 -13.01 -25.11
C ARG A 270 -6.35 -13.58 -24.37
N ARG A 271 -6.82 -12.90 -23.31
CA ARG A 271 -7.91 -13.39 -22.46
C ARG A 271 -9.25 -13.33 -23.16
N THR A 272 -9.44 -12.35 -24.04
CA THR A 272 -10.70 -12.08 -24.75
C THR A 272 -10.77 -12.75 -26.12
N ASP A 273 -9.82 -12.46 -27.01
CA ASP A 273 -9.82 -12.87 -28.43
C ASP A 273 -8.81 -13.97 -28.76
N GLY A 274 -7.97 -14.35 -27.78
CA GLY A 274 -7.01 -15.44 -27.90
C GLY A 274 -5.64 -15.06 -28.47
N ILE A 275 -4.83 -16.09 -28.78
CA ILE A 275 -3.39 -15.92 -29.02
C ILE A 275 -3.06 -15.12 -30.29
N LYS A 276 -3.93 -15.17 -31.33
CA LYS A 276 -3.71 -14.44 -32.59
C LYS A 276 -3.77 -12.93 -32.38
N SER A 277 -4.74 -12.45 -31.62
CA SER A 277 -4.86 -11.02 -31.30
C SER A 277 -3.69 -10.55 -30.43
N ALA A 278 -3.29 -11.35 -29.44
CA ALA A 278 -2.14 -11.04 -28.59
C ALA A 278 -0.82 -10.90 -29.40
N ARG A 279 -0.59 -11.78 -30.39
CA ARG A 279 0.56 -11.67 -31.31
C ARG A 279 0.51 -10.41 -32.18
N ALA A 280 -0.69 -9.94 -32.56
CA ALA A 280 -0.85 -8.69 -33.30
C ALA A 280 -0.48 -7.47 -32.45
N ILE A 281 -0.81 -7.47 -31.15
CA ILE A 281 -0.33 -6.45 -30.20
C ILE A 281 1.19 -6.49 -30.07
N PHE A 282 1.77 -7.69 -29.93
CA PHE A 282 3.23 -7.83 -29.85
C PHE A 282 3.92 -7.29 -31.10
N LYS A 283 3.36 -7.55 -32.30
CA LYS A 283 3.86 -6.96 -33.55
C LYS A 283 3.85 -5.43 -33.50
N ARG A 284 2.73 -4.81 -33.09
CA ARG A 284 2.62 -3.35 -32.92
C ARG A 284 3.63 -2.81 -31.91
N ALA A 285 3.80 -3.48 -30.77
CA ALA A 285 4.76 -3.08 -29.74
C ALA A 285 6.21 -3.11 -30.25
N ARG A 286 6.56 -4.05 -31.14
CA ARG A 286 7.90 -4.12 -31.74
C ARG A 286 8.20 -2.98 -32.72
N GLU A 287 7.17 -2.45 -33.37
CA GLU A 287 7.26 -1.33 -34.31
C GLU A 287 7.38 0.02 -33.57
N ASP A 288 6.88 0.10 -32.34
CA ASP A 288 7.01 1.29 -31.48
C ASP A 288 8.43 1.41 -30.88
N THR A 289 9.10 2.52 -31.20
CA THR A 289 10.48 2.80 -30.77
C THR A 289 10.61 3.08 -29.27
N ARG A 290 9.51 3.42 -28.58
CA ARG A 290 9.51 3.72 -27.14
C ARG A 290 9.53 2.47 -26.26
N THR A 291 9.41 1.28 -26.83
CA THR A 291 9.28 0.03 -26.07
C THR A 291 10.60 -0.53 -25.54
N ASN A 292 10.56 -1.03 -24.31
CA ASN A 292 11.66 -1.63 -23.58
C ASN A 292 11.67 -3.16 -23.66
N HIS A 293 12.77 -3.77 -23.22
CA HIS A 293 13.03 -5.21 -23.28
C HIS A 293 11.95 -6.10 -22.63
N GLN A 294 11.22 -5.58 -21.65
CA GLN A 294 10.21 -6.31 -20.87
C GLN A 294 9.09 -6.88 -21.73
N ILE A 295 8.76 -6.25 -22.88
CA ILE A 295 7.73 -6.76 -23.79
C ILE A 295 8.11 -8.12 -24.38
N TYR A 296 9.39 -8.33 -24.71
CA TYR A 296 9.88 -9.60 -25.27
C TYR A 296 9.84 -10.70 -24.22
N VAL A 297 10.20 -10.38 -22.97
CA VAL A 297 10.09 -11.32 -21.84
C VAL A 297 8.64 -11.71 -21.61
N ALA A 298 7.75 -10.73 -21.54
CA ALA A 298 6.32 -10.98 -21.33
C ALA A 298 5.70 -11.80 -22.47
N ALA A 299 6.05 -11.52 -23.72
CA ALA A 299 5.55 -12.27 -24.88
C ALA A 299 6.07 -13.71 -24.90
N ALA A 300 7.35 -13.93 -24.61
CA ALA A 300 7.93 -15.27 -24.57
C ALA A 300 7.35 -16.11 -23.42
N LEU A 301 7.24 -15.54 -22.21
CA LEU A 301 6.63 -16.22 -21.07
C LEU A 301 5.14 -16.50 -21.29
N MET A 302 4.43 -15.63 -22.01
CA MET A 302 3.04 -15.86 -22.38
C MET A 302 2.90 -17.08 -23.30
N GLU A 303 3.74 -17.20 -24.33
CA GLU A 303 3.74 -18.38 -25.22
C GLU A 303 4.16 -19.66 -24.47
N TYR A 304 5.13 -19.56 -23.56
CA TYR A 304 5.56 -20.68 -22.72
C TYR A 304 4.47 -21.18 -21.78
N TYR A 305 3.91 -20.31 -20.93
CA TYR A 305 2.94 -20.75 -19.91
C TYR A 305 1.57 -21.07 -20.49
N CYS A 306 1.16 -20.39 -21.57
CA CYS A 306 -0.21 -20.48 -22.07
C CYS A 306 -0.33 -21.39 -23.29
N THR A 307 0.56 -21.21 -24.28
CA THR A 307 0.56 -22.04 -25.51
C THR A 307 1.35 -23.34 -25.31
N LYS A 308 2.23 -23.39 -24.29
CA LYS A 308 3.17 -24.50 -24.05
C LYS A 308 4.09 -24.79 -25.23
N ASP A 309 4.39 -23.76 -26.02
CA ASP A 309 5.29 -23.85 -27.17
C ASP A 309 6.67 -23.27 -26.82
N ASN A 310 7.58 -24.16 -26.42
CA ASN A 310 8.94 -23.82 -26.04
C ASN A 310 9.76 -23.24 -27.21
N ASN A 311 9.46 -23.67 -28.44
CA ASN A 311 10.18 -23.23 -29.64
C ASN A 311 9.86 -21.77 -29.96
N ILE A 312 8.59 -21.39 -29.89
CA ILE A 312 8.18 -20.00 -30.12
C ILE A 312 8.75 -19.09 -29.02
N ALA A 313 8.65 -19.49 -27.76
CA ALA A 313 9.23 -18.73 -26.65
C ALA A 313 10.75 -18.56 -26.80
N PHE A 314 11.48 -19.62 -27.18
CA PHE A 314 12.91 -19.56 -27.50
C PHE A 314 13.22 -18.59 -28.65
N ASN A 315 12.42 -18.63 -29.72
CA ASN A 315 12.58 -17.74 -30.86
C ASN A 315 12.36 -16.27 -30.49
N ILE A 316 11.37 -15.97 -29.63
CA ILE A 316 11.11 -14.61 -29.13
C ILE A 316 12.27 -14.12 -28.26
N PHE A 317 12.82 -14.96 -27.38
CA PHE A 317 13.99 -14.61 -26.58
C PHE A 317 15.25 -14.37 -27.44
N ASN A 318 15.52 -15.21 -28.43
CA ASN A 318 16.63 -14.98 -29.34
C ASN A 318 16.45 -13.71 -30.19
N LEU A 319 15.21 -13.38 -30.55
CA LEU A 319 14.89 -12.15 -31.27
C LEU A 319 15.16 -10.91 -30.38
N GLY A 320 14.72 -10.94 -29.13
CA GLY A 320 14.98 -9.83 -28.19
C GLY A 320 16.45 -9.71 -27.81
N LEU A 321 17.19 -10.82 -27.73
CA LEU A 321 18.64 -10.81 -27.46
C LEU A 321 19.43 -10.05 -28.53
N LYS A 322 18.98 -10.06 -29.79
CA LYS A 322 19.61 -9.25 -30.86
C LYS A 322 19.49 -7.75 -30.63
N LYS A 323 18.41 -7.29 -29.98
CA LYS A 323 18.11 -5.86 -29.74
C LYS A 323 18.58 -5.38 -28.36
N TYR A 324 18.49 -6.23 -27.34
CA TYR A 324 18.77 -5.90 -25.94
C TYR A 324 19.91 -6.73 -25.34
N SER A 325 20.94 -7.05 -26.13
CA SER A 325 22.12 -7.81 -25.68
C SER A 325 22.90 -7.16 -24.54
N GLN A 326 22.72 -5.85 -24.32
CA GLN A 326 23.42 -5.09 -23.28
C GLN A 326 22.60 -4.89 -22.00
N ASN A 327 21.32 -5.26 -22.00
CA ASN A 327 20.44 -5.07 -20.85
C ASN A 327 20.53 -6.29 -19.92
N LEU A 328 20.99 -6.07 -18.68
CA LEU A 328 21.17 -7.13 -17.69
C LEU A 328 19.85 -7.81 -17.32
N ASP A 329 18.79 -7.04 -17.06
CA ASP A 329 17.49 -7.56 -16.62
C ASP A 329 16.86 -8.48 -17.69
N TYR A 330 17.06 -8.16 -18.97
CA TYR A 330 16.64 -9.01 -20.07
C TYR A 330 17.41 -10.35 -20.11
N ILE A 331 18.73 -10.28 -19.95
CA ILE A 331 19.60 -11.46 -19.95
C ILE A 331 19.25 -12.38 -18.77
N LEU A 332 19.09 -11.84 -17.57
CA LEU A 332 18.72 -12.61 -16.39
C LEU A 332 17.37 -13.30 -16.58
N ALA A 333 16.36 -12.59 -17.10
CA ALA A 333 15.07 -13.20 -17.40
C ALA A 333 15.15 -14.33 -18.45
N TYR A 334 16.08 -14.23 -19.42
CA TYR A 334 16.29 -15.29 -20.40
C TYR A 334 17.03 -16.49 -19.82
N ILE A 335 18.02 -16.26 -18.95
CA ILE A 335 18.75 -17.30 -18.23
C ILE A 335 17.80 -18.06 -17.29
N ASP A 336 16.95 -17.34 -16.55
CA ASP A 336 15.95 -17.95 -15.68
C ASP A 336 14.99 -18.85 -16.47
N TYR A 337 14.50 -18.36 -17.61
CA TYR A 337 13.67 -19.16 -18.52
C TYR A 337 14.38 -20.45 -18.97
N MET A 338 15.63 -20.35 -19.41
CA MET A 338 16.43 -21.51 -19.84
C MET A 338 16.68 -22.51 -18.72
N THR A 339 16.97 -22.02 -17.53
CA THR A 339 17.21 -22.86 -16.35
C THR A 339 15.96 -23.64 -15.98
N HIS A 340 14.78 -23.03 -16.11
CA HIS A 340 13.50 -23.70 -15.85
C HIS A 340 13.07 -24.72 -16.92
N LEU A 341 13.63 -24.66 -18.13
CA LEU A 341 13.34 -25.65 -19.18
C LEU A 341 14.05 -27.00 -18.98
N ASN A 342 14.96 -27.11 -18.00
CA ASN A 342 15.79 -28.30 -17.74
C ASN A 342 16.60 -28.77 -18.97
N GLU A 343 16.94 -27.85 -19.88
CA GLU A 343 17.81 -28.12 -21.03
C GLU A 343 19.24 -27.68 -20.71
N ASP A 344 19.92 -28.45 -19.88
CA ASP A 344 21.22 -28.06 -19.30
C ASP A 344 22.29 -27.72 -20.34
N HIS A 345 22.28 -28.42 -21.47
CA HIS A 345 23.19 -28.13 -22.58
C HIS A 345 22.91 -26.74 -23.18
N ASN A 346 21.63 -26.43 -23.44
CA ASN A 346 21.22 -25.19 -24.07
C ASN A 346 21.41 -23.99 -23.12
N ALA A 347 21.15 -24.18 -21.82
CA ALA A 347 21.44 -23.20 -20.78
C ALA A 347 22.94 -22.87 -20.72
N ARG A 348 23.83 -23.88 -20.71
CA ARG A 348 25.29 -23.67 -20.75
C ARG A 348 25.74 -22.95 -22.00
N VAL A 349 25.21 -23.33 -23.17
CA VAL A 349 25.51 -22.66 -24.44
C VAL A 349 25.06 -21.20 -24.39
N LEU A 350 23.92 -20.89 -23.75
CA LEU A 350 23.48 -19.52 -23.55
C LEU A 350 24.45 -18.73 -22.67
N PHE A 351 24.86 -19.26 -21.51
CA PHE A 351 25.84 -18.63 -20.63
C PHE A 351 27.16 -18.33 -21.37
N GLU A 352 27.71 -19.32 -22.08
CA GLU A 352 28.96 -19.15 -22.83
C GLU A 352 28.80 -18.18 -24.00
N ARG A 353 27.62 -18.12 -24.64
CA ARG A 353 27.33 -17.15 -25.72
C ARG A 353 27.22 -15.72 -25.20
N ILE A 354 26.60 -15.52 -24.03
CA ILE A 354 26.43 -14.21 -23.39
C ILE A 354 27.77 -13.70 -22.85
N LEU A 355 28.57 -14.59 -22.27
CA LEU A 355 29.90 -14.28 -21.71
C LEU A 355 31.03 -14.32 -22.77
N SER A 356 30.69 -14.58 -24.03
CA SER A 356 31.65 -14.65 -25.13
C SER A 356 32.30 -13.29 -25.39
N PRO A 357 33.61 -13.23 -25.71
CA PRO A 357 34.30 -11.97 -26.07
C PRO A 357 33.66 -11.22 -27.24
N ASN A 358 32.89 -11.93 -28.07
CA ASN A 358 32.25 -11.41 -29.28
C ASN A 358 31.00 -10.56 -29.00
N ASN A 359 30.48 -10.57 -27.77
CA ASN A 359 29.35 -9.73 -27.36
C ASN A 359 29.71 -9.01 -26.05
N PRO A 360 30.44 -7.88 -26.12
CA PRO A 360 31.02 -7.25 -24.94
C PRO A 360 29.90 -6.62 -24.09
N ILE A 361 29.40 -7.38 -23.12
CA ILE A 361 28.58 -6.84 -22.03
C ILE A 361 29.48 -5.96 -21.17
N LEU A 362 28.94 -4.83 -20.70
CA LEU A 362 29.61 -3.96 -19.73
C LEU A 362 30.27 -4.79 -18.62
N LYS A 363 31.58 -4.65 -18.45
CA LYS A 363 32.39 -5.45 -17.50
C LYS A 363 31.83 -5.41 -16.07
N GLN A 364 31.17 -4.33 -15.69
CA GLN A 364 30.51 -4.14 -14.39
C GLN A 364 29.28 -5.04 -14.16
N LEU A 365 28.62 -5.51 -15.23
CA LEU A 365 27.41 -6.34 -15.14
C LEU A 365 27.72 -7.84 -15.21
N GLN A 366 28.94 -8.20 -15.64
CA GLN A 366 29.38 -9.60 -15.72
C GLN A 366 29.38 -10.33 -14.37
N PRO A 367 29.76 -9.72 -13.22
CA PRO A 367 29.73 -10.38 -11.91
C PRO A 367 28.38 -11.01 -11.57
N THR A 368 27.28 -10.32 -11.84
CA THR A 368 25.92 -10.82 -11.59
C THR A 368 25.60 -12.04 -12.44
N ILE A 369 25.98 -12.03 -13.72
CA ILE A 369 25.77 -13.17 -14.64
C ILE A 369 26.63 -14.37 -14.21
N TRP A 370 27.87 -14.13 -13.78
CA TRP A 370 28.75 -15.18 -13.25
C TRP A 370 28.20 -15.80 -11.96
N ASN A 371 27.53 -15.03 -11.11
CA ASN A 371 26.89 -15.55 -9.90
C ASN A 371 25.69 -16.46 -10.24
N GLU A 372 24.85 -16.07 -11.20
CA GLU A 372 23.78 -16.95 -11.68
C GLU A 372 24.34 -18.20 -12.39
N PHE A 373 25.45 -18.08 -13.13
CA PHE A 373 26.10 -19.24 -13.75
C PHE A 373 26.66 -20.21 -12.69
N LEU A 374 27.25 -19.69 -11.61
CA LEU A 374 27.71 -20.51 -10.48
C LEU A 374 26.55 -21.21 -9.78
N LYS A 375 25.42 -20.51 -9.59
CA LYS A 375 24.20 -21.08 -9.00
C LYS A 375 23.65 -22.20 -9.87
N PHE A 376 23.62 -22.01 -11.19
CA PHE A 376 23.23 -23.04 -12.15
C PHE A 376 24.16 -24.27 -12.09
N GLU A 377 25.48 -24.11 -12.17
CA GLU A 377 26.42 -25.23 -12.10
C GLU A 377 26.43 -25.91 -10.72
N SER A 378 26.13 -25.19 -9.65
CA SER A 378 25.97 -25.78 -8.31
C SER A 378 24.72 -26.66 -8.19
N GLN A 379 23.68 -26.41 -8.99
CA GLN A 379 22.44 -27.19 -8.99
C GLN A 379 22.50 -28.41 -9.91
N VAL A 380 23.13 -28.26 -11.08
CA VAL A 380 23.07 -29.24 -12.18
C VAL A 380 24.42 -29.89 -12.47
N GLY A 381 25.51 -29.17 -12.23
CA GLY A 381 26.86 -29.56 -12.62
C GLY A 381 27.58 -30.46 -11.63
N ASP A 382 28.84 -30.73 -11.95
CA ASP A 382 29.78 -31.44 -11.09
C ASP A 382 30.80 -30.49 -10.45
N LEU A 383 31.51 -30.96 -9.44
CA LEU A 383 32.54 -30.20 -8.73
C LEU A 383 33.60 -29.61 -9.67
N GLN A 384 33.94 -30.30 -10.75
CA GLN A 384 34.94 -29.84 -11.71
C GLN A 384 34.41 -28.66 -12.54
N SER A 385 33.15 -28.71 -12.97
CA SER A 385 32.52 -27.60 -13.71
C SER A 385 32.39 -26.35 -12.83
N ILE A 386 31.99 -26.52 -11.56
CA ILE A 386 31.94 -25.42 -10.57
C ILE A 386 33.31 -24.76 -10.42
N LYS A 387 34.37 -25.54 -10.20
CA LYS A 387 35.75 -25.02 -10.08
C LYS A 387 36.23 -24.31 -11.36
N LYS A 388 35.83 -24.79 -12.54
CA LYS A 388 36.16 -24.13 -13.82
C LYS A 388 35.48 -22.76 -13.93
N VAL A 389 34.21 -22.65 -13.57
CA VAL A 389 33.47 -21.37 -13.56
C VAL A 389 34.07 -20.42 -12.53
N GLU A 390 34.36 -20.91 -11.32
CA GLU A 390 34.98 -20.12 -10.25
C GLU A 390 36.34 -19.55 -10.66
N LYS A 391 37.19 -20.34 -11.33
CA LYS A 391 38.48 -19.87 -11.84
C LYS A 391 38.34 -18.78 -12.91
N ARG A 392 37.29 -18.82 -13.74
CA ARG A 392 37.02 -17.76 -14.74
C ARG A 392 36.44 -16.51 -14.08
N ARG A 393 35.53 -16.69 -13.12
CA ARG A 393 34.95 -15.61 -12.30
C ARG A 393 36.04 -14.84 -11.54
N LEU A 394 36.99 -15.53 -10.92
CA LEU A 394 38.11 -14.93 -10.18
C LEU A 394 38.97 -14.01 -11.07
N LYS A 395 39.19 -14.36 -12.34
CA LYS A 395 39.95 -13.51 -13.29
C LYS A 395 39.26 -12.16 -13.51
N ILE A 396 37.94 -12.15 -13.68
CA ILE A 396 37.15 -10.92 -13.88
C ILE A 396 37.19 -10.05 -12.61
N TYR A 397 37.04 -10.65 -11.44
CA TYR A 397 37.13 -9.90 -10.18
C TYR A 397 38.53 -9.36 -9.89
N SER A 398 39.58 -10.10 -10.28
CA SER A 398 40.97 -9.62 -10.23
C SER A 398 41.21 -8.46 -11.19
N GLU A 399 40.54 -8.42 -12.35
CA GLU A 399 40.60 -7.27 -13.27
C GLU A 399 39.83 -6.04 -12.75
N LEU A 400 38.83 -6.24 -11.88
CA LEU A 400 37.99 -5.17 -11.33
C LEU A 400 38.51 -4.59 -10.00
N ASN A 401 39.63 -5.10 -9.46
CA ASN A 401 40.24 -4.70 -8.17
C ASN A 401 39.27 -4.73 -6.95
N GLU A 402 38.13 -5.42 -7.03
CA GLU A 402 37.13 -5.42 -5.95
C GLU A 402 37.40 -6.45 -4.84
N LEU A 403 38.30 -7.41 -5.06
CA LEU A 403 38.45 -8.61 -4.21
C LEU A 403 39.88 -8.99 -3.83
N GLU A 404 40.88 -8.11 -3.96
CA GLU A 404 42.25 -8.44 -3.52
C GLU A 404 42.26 -8.92 -2.05
N GLY A 405 42.61 -10.20 -1.84
CA GLY A 405 42.71 -10.83 -0.52
C GLY A 405 41.40 -11.36 0.11
N ARG A 406 40.26 -11.35 -0.59
CA ARG A 406 38.95 -11.80 -0.05
C ARG A 406 38.34 -13.00 -0.79
N GLU A 407 39.16 -13.98 -1.15
CA GLU A 407 38.74 -15.20 -1.86
C GLU A 407 37.71 -16.02 -1.06
N THR A 408 37.74 -15.95 0.27
CA THR A 408 36.77 -16.61 1.15
C THR A 408 35.32 -16.17 0.87
N LEU A 409 35.09 -14.95 0.39
CA LEU A 409 33.74 -14.48 0.02
C LEU A 409 33.18 -15.24 -1.17
N LEU A 410 34.03 -15.57 -2.16
CA LEU A 410 33.62 -16.36 -3.33
C LEU A 410 33.24 -17.80 -2.95
N LEU A 411 33.88 -18.32 -1.89
CA LEU A 411 33.56 -19.62 -1.32
C LEU A 411 32.23 -19.60 -0.56
N VAL A 412 31.90 -18.49 0.11
CA VAL A 412 30.59 -18.29 0.76
C VAL A 412 29.47 -18.33 -0.29
N ASP A 413 29.63 -17.64 -1.43
CA ASP A 413 28.64 -17.64 -2.53
C ASP A 413 28.33 -19.05 -3.05
N ARG A 414 29.33 -19.93 -3.05
CA ARG A 414 29.20 -21.29 -3.56
C ARG A 414 28.26 -22.15 -2.71
N TYR A 415 28.27 -21.95 -1.40
CA TYR A 415 27.43 -22.71 -0.46
C TYR A 415 26.16 -21.94 -0.07
N LYS A 416 25.95 -20.74 -0.62
CA LYS A 416 24.73 -19.97 -0.44
C LYS A 416 23.57 -20.73 -1.07
N PHE A 417 22.48 -20.88 -0.32
CA PHE A 417 21.23 -21.40 -0.85
C PHE A 417 20.07 -20.53 -0.40
N LEU A 418 19.41 -19.86 -1.35
CA LEU A 418 18.38 -18.84 -1.07
C LEU A 418 18.91 -17.82 -0.04
N ASN A 419 18.37 -17.87 1.19
CA ASN A 419 18.69 -16.99 2.30
C ASN A 419 19.68 -17.61 3.31
N LEU A 420 20.06 -18.87 3.12
CA LEU A 420 20.97 -19.59 4.01
C LEU A 420 22.41 -19.31 3.59
N LEU A 421 23.21 -18.93 4.58
CA LEU A 421 24.64 -18.66 4.43
C LEU A 421 25.42 -19.58 5.38
N PRO A 422 26.62 -20.03 4.97
CA PRO A 422 27.44 -20.95 5.75
C PRO A 422 28.07 -20.32 7.01
N CYS A 423 27.94 -19.01 7.20
CA CYS A 423 28.52 -18.27 8.31
C CYS A 423 27.47 -17.38 8.99
N SER A 424 27.74 -17.00 10.24
CA SER A 424 26.89 -16.04 10.96
C SER A 424 26.96 -14.65 10.32
N ILE A 425 25.91 -13.84 10.51
CA ILE A 425 25.82 -12.49 9.95
C ILE A 425 27.01 -11.62 10.43
N ASP A 426 27.47 -11.81 11.66
CA ASP A 426 28.57 -11.02 12.22
C ASP A 426 29.93 -11.45 11.65
N GLU A 427 30.16 -12.74 11.40
CA GLU A 427 31.33 -13.23 10.67
C GLU A 427 31.36 -12.69 9.23
N LEU A 428 30.21 -12.68 8.55
CA LEU A 428 30.09 -12.18 7.18
C LEU A 428 30.33 -10.67 7.08
N LYS A 429 29.89 -9.89 8.06
CA LYS A 429 30.22 -8.45 8.15
C LYS A 429 31.72 -8.23 8.31
N LEU A 430 32.38 -9.04 9.14
CA LEU A 430 33.84 -8.96 9.34
C LEU A 430 34.62 -9.38 8.10
N LEU A 431 34.14 -10.38 7.36
CA LEU A 431 34.68 -10.78 6.06
C LEU A 431 34.42 -9.72 4.97
N GLY A 432 33.53 -8.75 5.22
CA GLY A 432 33.17 -7.68 4.29
C GLY A 432 32.26 -8.16 3.16
N TYR A 433 31.40 -9.15 3.41
CA TYR A 433 30.40 -9.64 2.48
C TYR A 433 29.33 -8.56 2.23
N LYS A 434 29.25 -8.06 0.99
CA LYS A 434 28.39 -6.90 0.62
C LYS A 434 26.91 -7.28 0.41
N ASP A 435 26.64 -8.54 0.10
CA ASP A 435 25.30 -9.04 -0.32
C ASP A 435 24.39 -9.39 0.88
N LEU A 436 24.47 -8.57 1.94
CA LEU A 436 23.62 -8.68 3.16
C LEU A 436 22.32 -7.87 3.05
N SER A 437 22.18 -7.04 2.01
CA SER A 437 21.02 -6.14 1.81
C SER A 437 19.70 -6.87 1.65
N HIS A 438 19.69 -8.06 1.04
CA HIS A 438 18.49 -8.89 0.88
C HIS A 438 18.04 -9.60 2.17
N MET A 439 18.88 -9.66 3.22
CA MET A 439 18.53 -10.29 4.50
C MET A 439 17.75 -9.35 5.44
N ASN A 440 17.83 -8.03 5.25
CA ASN A 440 17.20 -7.05 6.14
C ASN A 440 15.68 -6.94 5.99
N LEU A 441 15.05 -7.64 5.05
CA LEU A 441 13.60 -7.62 4.88
C LEU A 441 12.84 -8.49 5.89
N SER A 442 13.54 -9.31 6.69
CA SER A 442 12.93 -10.20 7.70
C SER A 442 13.02 -9.67 9.13
N SER A 443 13.57 -8.46 9.31
CA SER A 443 13.85 -7.86 10.61
C SER A 443 13.07 -6.55 10.79
N THR A 444 11.76 -6.56 10.61
CA THR A 444 10.91 -5.48 11.14
C THR A 444 10.89 -5.57 12.66
N ASN A 445 11.86 -4.92 13.31
CA ASN A 445 11.72 -4.25 14.61
C ASN A 445 13.05 -3.62 15.03
N THR A 446 13.48 -2.56 14.33
CA THR A 446 14.32 -1.47 14.89
C THR A 446 14.52 -0.38 13.83
N SER A 447 13.43 0.26 13.38
CA SER A 447 13.50 1.51 12.62
C SER A 447 12.85 2.64 13.41
N LEU A 448 13.51 3.08 14.47
CA LEU A 448 13.35 4.42 15.02
C LEU A 448 14.75 4.96 15.24
N LEU A 449 15.01 6.18 14.76
CA LEU A 449 16.29 6.91 14.74
C LEU A 449 17.03 6.87 13.39
N SER A 450 16.35 7.36 12.34
CA SER A 450 17.03 8.14 11.32
C SER A 450 16.17 9.33 10.94
N ASN A 451 16.44 10.49 11.53
CA ASN A 451 16.41 11.79 10.85
C ASN A 451 17.13 12.84 11.71
N GLY A 452 17.89 13.68 11.02
CA GLY A 452 19.10 14.33 11.54
C GLY A 452 18.89 15.48 12.52
N THR A 453 19.92 15.73 13.31
CA THR A 453 20.65 17.01 13.41
C THR A 453 21.69 16.86 14.52
N ILE A 454 22.96 17.15 14.19
CA ILE A 454 24.08 17.11 15.12
C ILE A 454 23.94 18.33 16.04
N VAL A 455 23.32 18.20 17.22
CA VAL A 455 23.50 19.16 18.33
C VAL A 455 23.37 18.44 19.69
N ASN A 456 24.36 18.69 20.55
CA ASN A 456 24.67 18.13 21.87
C ASN A 456 23.47 17.81 22.80
N GLY A 457 23.24 16.52 23.08
CA GLY A 457 22.19 16.01 23.98
C GLY A 457 22.51 16.00 25.48
N THR A 458 23.63 16.56 25.91
CA THR A 458 24.06 16.52 27.33
C THR A 458 23.37 17.57 28.21
N ALA A 459 22.95 18.71 27.66
CA ALA A 459 22.39 19.82 28.44
C ALA A 459 20.92 19.64 28.85
N LEU A 460 20.11 18.92 28.06
CA LEU A 460 18.69 18.71 28.35
C LEU A 460 18.44 17.65 29.44
N LEU A 461 19.37 16.70 29.59
CA LEU A 461 19.26 15.63 30.59
C LEU A 461 19.55 16.15 32.02
N GLU A 462 20.41 17.17 32.16
CA GLU A 462 20.73 17.76 33.47
C GLU A 462 19.61 18.62 34.06
N GLN A 463 18.82 19.30 33.21
CA GLN A 463 17.67 20.10 33.67
C GLN A 463 16.52 19.21 34.18
N VAL A 464 16.22 18.10 33.49
CA VAL A 464 15.15 17.17 33.87
C VAL A 464 15.47 16.40 35.16
N VAL A 465 16.75 16.20 35.47
CA VAL A 465 17.21 15.48 36.68
C VAL A 465 17.20 16.37 37.93
N ARG A 466 17.35 17.70 37.79
CA ARG A 466 17.34 18.63 38.94
C ARG A 466 15.93 18.85 39.49
N ASP A 467 14.92 19.00 38.64
CA ASP A 467 13.55 19.28 39.08
C ASP A 467 12.85 18.07 39.74
N ARG A 468 13.31 16.84 39.48
CA ARG A 468 12.72 15.62 40.06
C ARG A 468 13.29 15.20 41.42
N ARG A 469 14.38 15.81 41.89
CA ARG A 469 15.10 15.36 43.11
C ARG A 469 14.60 15.99 44.42
N ALA A 470 13.70 16.97 44.37
CA ALA A 470 13.31 17.74 45.55
C ALA A 470 12.17 17.12 46.40
N ILE A 471 11.44 16.10 45.93
CA ILE A 471 10.21 15.64 46.60
C ILE A 471 10.04 14.12 46.52
N LEU A 472 10.94 13.31 47.07
CA LEU A 472 10.64 11.91 47.40
C LEU A 472 11.47 11.41 48.61
N PRO A 473 10.86 10.69 49.58
CA PRO A 473 11.57 10.07 50.71
C PRO A 473 12.50 8.94 50.23
N ARG A 474 13.68 8.80 50.84
CA ARG A 474 14.70 7.79 50.46
C ARG A 474 14.70 6.59 51.41
N PRO A 475 14.80 5.35 50.91
CA PRO A 475 15.03 4.16 51.72
C PRO A 475 16.50 4.04 52.16
N ASP A 476 16.73 3.31 53.27
CA ASP A 476 18.07 3.10 53.86
C ASP A 476 18.95 2.20 52.98
N ILE A 477 20.03 2.79 52.47
CA ILE A 477 20.90 2.22 51.43
C ILE A 477 21.90 1.19 51.99
N LYS A 478 21.97 1.04 53.32
CA LYS A 478 22.90 0.10 53.97
C LYS A 478 22.52 -1.38 53.77
N HIS A 479 21.28 -1.66 53.38
CA HIS A 479 20.75 -3.02 53.26
C HIS A 479 20.51 -3.46 51.80
N MET A 480 20.98 -2.69 50.81
CA MET A 480 20.80 -3.04 49.40
C MET A 480 21.99 -3.86 48.87
N MET A 481 21.71 -5.07 48.36
CA MET A 481 22.64 -5.86 47.54
C MET A 481 22.50 -5.45 46.06
N PRO A 482 23.60 -5.32 45.28
CA PRO A 482 23.52 -4.92 43.88
C PRO A 482 22.84 -5.99 43.02
N PHE A 483 21.65 -5.70 42.50
CA PHE A 483 21.00 -6.51 41.48
C PHE A 483 21.74 -6.35 40.14
N ARG A 484 22.46 -7.38 39.69
CA ARG A 484 23.14 -7.42 38.38
C ARG A 484 22.61 -8.57 37.52
N PRO A 485 21.54 -8.35 36.74
CA PRO A 485 21.09 -9.34 35.78
C PRO A 485 22.10 -9.41 34.63
N THR A 486 22.82 -10.53 34.50
CA THR A 486 23.74 -10.79 33.39
C THR A 486 23.01 -11.61 32.33
N ARG A 487 22.81 -11.03 31.15
CA ARG A 487 22.07 -11.64 30.03
C ARG A 487 22.77 -12.88 29.45
N ASN A 488 24.09 -12.99 29.63
CA ASN A 488 24.91 -14.16 29.27
C ASN A 488 25.87 -14.50 30.43
N PRO A 489 25.57 -15.53 31.25
CA PRO A 489 26.48 -15.98 32.31
C PRO A 489 27.77 -16.57 31.72
N LEU A 490 28.92 -16.26 32.33
CA LEU A 490 30.23 -16.81 31.95
C LEU A 490 30.26 -18.34 32.18
N PRO A 491 30.99 -19.13 31.37
CA PRO A 491 31.13 -20.57 31.59
C PRO A 491 31.65 -20.86 33.01
N GLY A 492 30.91 -21.66 33.79
CA GLY A 492 31.21 -21.98 35.20
C GLY A 492 30.43 -21.16 36.24
N SER A 493 29.52 -20.28 35.81
CA SER A 493 28.65 -19.52 36.70
C SER A 493 27.24 -20.13 36.80
N HIS A 494 26.62 -20.10 37.99
CA HIS A 494 25.31 -20.72 38.24
C HIS A 494 24.20 -19.66 38.21
N PRO A 495 23.36 -19.62 37.15
CA PRO A 495 22.26 -18.67 37.06
C PRO A 495 21.05 -19.19 37.85
N THR A 496 20.53 -18.39 38.79
CA THR A 496 19.25 -18.64 39.46
C THR A 496 18.31 -17.44 39.27
N PRO A 497 16.98 -17.61 39.48
CA PRO A 497 16.04 -16.49 39.42
C PRO A 497 16.43 -15.42 40.45
N GLY A 498 17.03 -14.33 39.98
CA GLY A 498 17.60 -13.27 40.85
C GLY A 498 19.04 -12.87 40.53
N GLY A 499 19.77 -13.67 39.72
CA GLY A 499 21.10 -13.30 39.24
C GLY A 499 22.06 -14.50 39.15
N VAL A 500 23.35 -14.19 39.03
CA VAL A 500 24.42 -15.20 39.06
C VAL A 500 25.01 -15.22 40.47
N PHE A 501 24.90 -16.35 41.15
CA PHE A 501 25.48 -16.52 42.48
C PHE A 501 26.76 -17.36 42.39
N PRO A 502 27.83 -16.98 43.12
CA PRO A 502 29.02 -17.82 43.19
C PRO A 502 28.67 -19.13 43.89
N LEU A 503 29.11 -20.25 43.30
CA LEU A 503 29.04 -21.56 43.95
C LEU A 503 29.91 -21.54 45.22
N PRO A 504 29.55 -22.32 46.26
CA PRO A 504 30.45 -22.53 47.41
C PRO A 504 31.85 -22.96 46.94
N ASP A 505 32.90 -22.51 47.62
CA ASP A 505 34.30 -22.65 47.15
C ASP A 505 34.68 -24.11 46.82
N THR A 506 34.13 -25.08 47.55
CA THR A 506 34.32 -26.51 47.32
C THR A 506 33.67 -27.00 46.02
N ALA A 507 32.47 -26.53 45.71
CA ALA A 507 31.79 -26.83 44.44
C ALA A 507 32.47 -26.14 43.25
N LEU A 508 32.99 -24.92 43.46
CA LEU A 508 33.76 -24.19 42.45
C LEU A 508 35.06 -24.92 42.07
N TYR A 509 35.75 -25.51 43.05
CA TYR A 509 36.93 -26.35 42.79
C TYR A 509 36.57 -27.56 41.93
N LEU A 510 35.48 -28.27 42.27
CA LEU A 510 35.02 -29.44 41.51
C LEU A 510 34.70 -29.07 40.05
N VAL A 511 33.98 -27.98 39.81
CA VAL A 511 33.61 -27.51 38.46
C VAL A 511 34.84 -27.11 37.63
N LYS A 512 35.92 -26.62 38.25
CA LYS A 512 37.18 -26.31 37.55
C LYS A 512 37.96 -27.56 37.13
N VAL A 513 37.80 -28.66 37.87
CA VAL A 513 38.51 -29.94 37.60
C VAL A 513 37.74 -30.79 36.59
N LEU A 514 36.41 -30.65 36.52
CA LEU A 514 35.58 -31.38 35.58
C LEU A 514 35.74 -30.87 34.12
N PRO A 515 35.65 -31.75 33.11
CA PRO A 515 35.65 -31.33 31.72
C PRO A 515 34.44 -30.44 31.39
N PRO A 516 34.53 -29.58 30.35
CA PRO A 516 33.42 -28.73 29.94
C PRO A 516 32.14 -29.53 29.74
N SER A 517 31.00 -28.98 30.16
CA SER A 517 29.70 -29.67 30.12
C SER A 517 29.29 -30.18 28.73
N ARG A 518 29.86 -29.62 27.66
CA ARG A 518 29.64 -30.05 26.26
C ARG A 518 30.30 -31.39 25.91
N ASN A 519 31.19 -31.91 26.76
CA ASN A 519 31.91 -33.15 26.53
C ASN A 519 31.27 -34.36 27.25
N PHE A 520 30.14 -34.18 27.94
CA PHE A 520 29.43 -35.29 28.59
C PHE A 520 28.47 -35.96 27.60
N GLU A 521 28.84 -37.15 27.13
CA GLU A 521 27.97 -38.05 26.36
C GLU A 521 27.51 -39.20 27.26
N GLY A 522 26.43 -38.98 28.02
CA GLY A 522 25.83 -39.98 28.89
C GLY A 522 24.35 -39.72 29.16
N PRO A 523 23.61 -40.69 29.72
CA PRO A 523 22.20 -40.50 30.05
C PRO A 523 22.06 -39.38 31.10
N PHE A 524 21.19 -38.40 30.84
CA PHE A 524 20.90 -37.33 31.78
C PHE A 524 20.14 -37.91 32.98
N VAL A 525 20.71 -37.79 34.17
CA VAL A 525 20.04 -38.15 35.42
C VAL A 525 18.90 -37.16 35.68
N ILE A 526 17.75 -37.65 36.14
CA ILE A 526 16.62 -36.80 36.54
C ILE A 526 17.04 -36.03 37.80
N ILE A 527 17.44 -34.77 37.59
CA ILE A 527 18.09 -33.93 38.61
C ILE A 527 17.17 -33.73 39.81
N ASP A 528 15.87 -33.55 39.58
CA ASP A 528 14.91 -33.27 40.65
C ASP A 528 14.76 -34.47 41.61
N GLU A 529 14.70 -35.69 41.08
CA GLU A 529 14.55 -36.91 41.89
C GLU A 529 15.84 -37.23 42.65
N LEU A 530 17.00 -36.96 42.04
CA LEU A 530 18.30 -37.06 42.71
C LEU A 530 18.39 -36.07 43.87
N MET A 531 18.05 -34.81 43.64
CA MET A 531 18.09 -33.76 44.66
C MET A 531 17.14 -34.05 45.81
N GLU A 532 15.95 -34.59 45.52
CA GLU A 532 14.98 -34.97 46.55
C GLU A 532 15.47 -36.14 47.41
N ARG A 533 16.15 -37.13 46.81
CA ARG A 533 16.77 -38.23 47.57
C ARG A 533 17.95 -37.77 48.41
N VAL A 534 18.80 -36.89 47.88
CA VAL A 534 19.94 -36.31 48.62
C VAL A 534 19.44 -35.46 49.79
N ALA A 535 18.37 -34.69 49.62
CA ALA A 535 17.77 -33.89 50.70
C ALA A 535 17.17 -34.74 51.83
N ARG A 536 16.74 -35.97 51.54
CA ARG A 536 16.18 -36.91 52.53
C ARG A 536 17.24 -37.79 53.20
N MET A 537 18.50 -37.77 52.74
CA MET A 537 19.58 -38.50 53.38
C MET A 537 20.05 -37.77 54.65
N THR A 538 19.89 -38.42 55.80
CA THR A 538 20.55 -38.01 57.04
C THR A 538 22.02 -38.42 56.96
N ILE A 539 22.91 -37.44 56.94
CA ILE A 539 24.36 -37.67 56.96
C ILE A 539 24.69 -38.23 58.36
N PRO A 540 25.38 -39.38 58.47
CA PRO A 540 25.86 -39.86 59.77
C PRO A 540 26.86 -38.87 60.35
N ASP A 541 26.73 -38.57 61.66
CA ASP A 541 27.62 -37.66 62.39
C ASP A 541 29.11 -38.05 62.31
#